data_AF-A0A6I6SC41-F1
#
_entry.id   AF-A0A6I6SC41-F1
#
_cell.length_a   1.000
_cell.length_b   1.000
_cell.length_c   1.000
_cell.angle_alpha   90.00
_cell.angle_beta   90.00
_cell.angle_gamma   90.00
#
_symmetry.space_group_name_H-M   'P 1'
#
loop_
_entity.id
_entity.type
_entity.pdbx_description
1 polymer ?
#
loop_
_entity_poly.entity_id
_entity_poly.type
_entity_poly.pdbx_seq_one_letter_code
_entity_poly.pdbx_strand_id
1 'polypeptide(L)'
;MTWPGTRPIHGDRVVVITGKGTMDFVGNIKTVGVRRDGHGFVEPTLPDADPQQHRTLENLTTRFEYWMYSGDKTVYLSPPLRVRGTHRIEDGSLVVVAAP
;
A
#
# COMPACT_ATOMS: atom_id res chain seq x y z
N MET A 1 1.88 -16.10 4.16
CA MET A 1 1.46 -14.68 4.09
C MET A 1 -0.05 -14.63 4.35
N THR A 2 -0.49 -13.77 5.26
CA THR A 2 -1.91 -13.64 5.63
C THR A 2 -2.49 -12.44 4.92
N TRP A 3 -3.56 -12.63 4.13
CA TRP A 3 -4.31 -11.52 3.52
C TRP A 3 -4.81 -10.58 4.63
N PRO A 4 -4.70 -9.24 4.48
CA PRO A 4 -5.12 -8.34 5.53
C PRO A 4 -6.63 -8.52 5.73
N GLY A 5 -7.05 -8.70 6.97
CA GLY A 5 -8.46 -8.81 7.30
C GLY A 5 -9.16 -7.45 7.15
N THR A 6 -10.43 -7.41 7.54
CA THR A 6 -11.20 -6.15 7.62
C THR A 6 -10.73 -5.24 8.76
N ARG A 7 -9.89 -5.75 9.66
CA ARG A 7 -9.25 -4.96 10.71
C ARG A 7 -8.02 -4.27 10.12
N PRO A 8 -7.93 -2.93 10.17
CA PRO A 8 -6.76 -2.22 9.71
C PRO A 8 -5.50 -2.65 10.47
N ILE A 9 -4.40 -2.78 9.73
CA ILE A 9 -3.05 -2.90 10.28
C ILE A 9 -2.42 -1.52 10.17
N HIS A 10 -1.75 -1.07 11.24
CA HIS A 10 -1.09 0.22 11.30
C HIS A 10 0.43 0.03 11.31
N GLY A 11 1.14 0.98 10.70
CA GLY A 11 2.59 1.03 10.64
C GLY A 11 3.10 2.47 10.59
N ASP A 12 4.40 2.62 10.82
CA ASP A 12 5.12 3.91 10.73
C ASP A 12 6.05 3.99 9.51
N ARG A 13 6.29 2.85 8.85
CA ARG A 13 7.06 2.77 7.60
C ARG A 13 6.52 1.70 6.67
N VAL A 14 6.54 1.97 5.37
CA VAL A 14 6.24 0.99 4.33
C VAL A 14 7.22 1.07 3.18
N VAL A 15 7.75 -0.09 2.80
CA VAL A 15 8.64 -0.24 1.65
C VAL A 15 7.83 -0.86 0.53
N VAL A 16 7.62 -0.13 -0.55
CA VAL A 16 7.00 -0.63 -1.77
C VAL A 16 8.08 -1.15 -2.71
N ILE A 17 7.98 -2.41 -3.10
CA ILE A 17 8.92 -3.12 -3.96
C ILE A 17 8.29 -3.28 -5.34
N THR A 18 8.92 -2.67 -6.34
CA THR A 18 8.49 -2.75 -7.74
C THR A 18 9.60 -3.38 -8.58
N GLY A 19 9.27 -3.80 -9.81
CA GLY A 19 10.29 -4.25 -10.76
C GLY A 19 11.32 -3.18 -11.17
N LYS A 20 11.11 -1.91 -10.80
CA LYS A 20 12.03 -0.78 -11.10
C LYS A 20 12.84 -0.32 -9.88
N GLY A 21 12.61 -0.90 -8.70
CA GLY A 21 13.25 -0.49 -7.45
C GLY A 21 12.27 -0.41 -6.28
N THR A 22 12.77 0.16 -5.18
CA THR A 22 12.02 0.30 -3.93
C THR A 22 11.68 1.75 -3.63
N MET A 23 10.48 2.01 -3.13
CA MET A 23 10.05 3.30 -2.60
C MET A 23 9.82 3.16 -1.11
N ASP A 24 10.32 4.11 -0.32
CA ASP A 24 10.20 4.12 1.14
C ASP A 24 9.29 5.28 1.55
N PHE A 25 8.25 4.95 2.33
CA PHE A 25 7.31 5.90 2.88
C PHE A 25 7.35 5.80 4.41
N VAL A 26 7.52 6.95 5.07
CA VAL A 26 7.57 7.04 6.54
C VAL A 26 6.47 8.00 7.00
N GLY A 27 5.72 7.59 8.02
CA GLY A 27 4.59 8.36 8.56
C GLY A 27 3.46 7.44 9.00
N ASN A 28 2.29 8.02 9.27
CA ASN A 28 1.12 7.24 9.67
C ASN A 28 0.58 6.42 8.49
N ILE A 29 0.86 5.11 8.50
CA ILE A 29 0.44 4.20 7.43
C ILE A 29 -0.63 3.26 7.98
N LYS A 30 -1.62 3.01 7.13
CA LYS A 30 -2.71 2.08 7.40
C LYS A 30 -2.89 1.17 6.20
N THR A 31 -3.10 -0.12 6.42
CA THR A 31 -3.57 -1.03 5.36
C THR A 31 -4.77 -1.84 5.84
N VAL A 32 -5.74 -2.02 4.97
CA VAL A 32 -6.95 -2.79 5.27
C VAL A 32 -7.32 -3.68 4.10
N GLY A 33 -7.81 -4.89 4.38
CA GLY A 33 -8.41 -5.75 3.37
C GLY A 33 -9.89 -5.45 3.21
N VAL A 34 -10.34 -5.33 1.97
CA VAL A 34 -11.74 -5.08 1.61
C VAL A 34 -12.20 -6.17 0.65
N ARG A 35 -13.45 -6.63 0.80
CA ARG A 35 -14.11 -7.49 -0.20
C ARG A 35 -15.11 -6.66 -1.00
N ARG A 36 -15.01 -6.68 -2.32
CA ARG A 36 -15.98 -6.07 -3.25
C ARG A 36 -16.29 -7.07 -4.35
N ASP A 37 -17.56 -7.34 -4.61
CA ASP A 37 -18.03 -8.24 -5.67
C ASP A 37 -17.37 -9.62 -5.68
N GLY A 38 -17.11 -10.20 -4.50
CA GLY A 38 -16.43 -11.49 -4.36
C GLY A 38 -14.91 -11.45 -4.55
N HIS A 39 -14.34 -10.29 -4.86
CA HIS A 39 -12.90 -10.08 -5.01
C HIS A 39 -12.28 -9.43 -3.77
N GLY A 40 -11.07 -9.86 -3.42
CA GLY A 40 -10.27 -9.28 -2.34
C GLY A 40 -9.41 -8.13 -2.84
N PHE A 41 -9.51 -6.99 -2.18
CA PHE A 41 -8.67 -5.81 -2.37
C PHE A 41 -7.91 -5.50 -1.08
N VAL A 42 -6.76 -4.86 -1.22
CA VAL A 42 -6.06 -4.20 -0.13
C VAL A 42 -5.99 -2.72 -0.41
N GLU A 43 -6.11 -1.91 0.64
CA GLU A 43 -6.09 -0.45 0.56
C GLU A 43 -5.06 0.12 1.54
N PRO A 44 -3.76 0.12 1.18
CA PRO A 44 -2.77 0.92 1.89
C PRO A 44 -3.00 2.42 1.67
N THR A 45 -3.10 3.14 2.77
CA THR A 45 -3.00 4.60 2.87
C THR A 45 -1.54 4.95 3.10
N LEU A 46 -0.93 5.61 2.12
CA LEU A 46 0.44 6.08 2.15
C LEU A 46 0.43 7.58 2.48
N PRO A 47 1.29 8.05 3.40
CA PRO A 47 1.34 9.46 3.77
C PRO A 47 1.70 10.33 2.57
N ASP A 48 1.52 11.63 2.73
CA ASP A 48 2.07 12.60 1.78
C ASP A 48 3.57 12.36 1.63
N ALA A 49 3.99 12.17 0.39
CA ALA A 49 5.31 11.70 0.05
C ALA A 49 5.84 12.53 -1.12
N ASP A 50 7.04 12.20 -1.58
CA ASP A 50 7.56 12.80 -2.80
C ASP A 50 6.52 12.65 -3.94
N PRO A 51 6.09 13.76 -4.58
CA PRO A 51 5.12 13.72 -5.68
C PRO A 51 5.49 12.74 -6.80
N GLN A 52 6.79 12.49 -7.01
CA GLN A 52 7.28 11.51 -7.98
C GLN A 52 6.98 10.07 -7.55
N GLN A 53 7.04 9.74 -6.26
CA GLN A 53 6.70 8.41 -5.75
C GLN A 53 5.20 8.13 -5.91
N HIS A 54 4.35 9.09 -5.56
CA HIS A 54 2.89 8.98 -5.79
C HIS A 54 2.57 8.80 -7.27
N ARG A 55 3.16 9.62 -8.15
CA ARG A 55 2.98 9.47 -9.61
C ARG A 55 3.47 8.12 -10.11
N THR A 56 4.53 7.58 -9.54
CA THR A 56 5.05 6.26 -9.92
C THR A 56 4.04 5.17 -9.59
N LEU A 57 3.40 5.23 -8.41
CA LEU A 57 2.34 4.31 -8.01
C LEU A 57 1.07 4.45 -8.84
N GLU A 58 0.63 5.68 -9.09
CA GLU A 58 -0.55 5.97 -9.91
C GLU A 58 -0.41 5.43 -11.34
N ASN A 59 0.80 5.46 -11.90
CA ASN A 59 1.09 4.98 -13.26
C ASN A 59 1.64 3.54 -13.30
N LEU A 60 1.63 2.82 -12.17
CA LEU A 60 2.21 1.49 -12.08
C LEU A 60 1.33 0.45 -12.80
N THR A 61 1.80 -0.06 -13.93
CA THR A 61 1.12 -1.11 -14.70
C THR A 61 1.58 -2.54 -14.36
N THR A 62 2.73 -2.66 -13.70
CA THR A 62 3.32 -3.94 -13.30
C THR A 62 2.92 -4.35 -11.88
N ARG A 63 3.25 -5.59 -11.49
CA ARG A 63 3.04 -6.06 -10.12
C ARG A 63 4.01 -5.39 -9.16
N PHE A 64 3.56 -5.19 -7.92
CA PHE A 64 4.36 -4.75 -6.79
C PHE A 64 4.06 -5.55 -5.53
N GLU A 65 4.96 -5.46 -4.57
CA GLU A 65 4.76 -5.92 -3.20
C GLU A 65 4.97 -4.73 -2.26
N TYR A 66 4.49 -4.82 -1.03
CA TYR A 66 4.86 -3.87 -0.01
C TYR A 66 4.99 -4.51 1.37
N TRP A 67 5.96 -4.01 2.12
CA TRP A 67 6.32 -4.48 3.44
C TRP A 67 6.09 -3.36 4.43
N MET A 68 5.26 -3.61 5.44
CA MET A 68 4.88 -2.61 6.43
C MET A 68 5.52 -2.91 7.77
N TYR A 69 5.97 -1.86 8.44
CA TYR A 69 6.73 -1.89 9.68
C TYR A 69 6.06 -1.02 10.74
N SER A 70 6.27 -1.38 12.01
CA SER A 70 6.01 -0.55 13.17
C SER A 70 7.24 -0.64 14.06
N GLY A 71 7.99 0.47 14.17
CA GLY A 71 9.37 0.48 14.61
C GLY A 71 10.21 -0.47 13.75
N ASP A 72 11.02 -1.30 14.40
CA ASP A 72 11.87 -2.28 13.72
C ASP A 72 11.14 -3.60 13.37
N LYS A 73 9.85 -3.69 13.68
CA LYS A 73 9.07 -4.93 13.49
C LYS A 73 8.28 -4.89 12.20
N THR A 74 8.46 -5.91 11.35
CA THR A 74 7.54 -6.17 10.23
C THR A 74 6.17 -6.59 10.77
N VAL A 75 5.13 -5.84 10.42
CA VAL A 75 3.74 -6.09 10.82
C VAL A 75 2.91 -6.69 9.69
N TYR A 76 3.31 -6.48 8.43
CA TYR A 76 2.61 -7.04 7.28
C TYR A 76 3.52 -7.14 6.04
N LEU A 77 3.35 -8.22 5.27
CA LEU A 77 3.99 -8.46 3.97
C LEU A 77 2.90 -8.78 2.95
N SER A 78 2.78 -7.99 1.90
CA SER A 78 1.78 -8.23 0.87
C SER A 78 2.20 -9.39 -0.06
N PRO A 79 1.23 -10.11 -0.66
CA PRO A 79 1.52 -10.86 -1.89
C PRO A 79 1.85 -9.88 -3.05
N PRO A 80 2.24 -10.38 -4.23
CA PRO A 80 2.27 -9.58 -5.45
C PRO A 80 0.88 -9.04 -5.78
N LEU A 81 0.78 -7.74 -6.02
CA LEU A 81 -0.45 -7.01 -6.27
C LEU A 81 -0.34 -6.16 -7.53
N ARG A 82 -1.49 -5.87 -8.14
CA ARG A 82 -1.66 -4.88 -9.21
C ARG A 82 -2.48 -3.71 -8.70
N VAL A 83 -2.08 -2.50 -9.06
CA VAL A 83 -2.89 -1.30 -8.80
C VAL A 83 -4.18 -1.41 -9.60
N ARG A 84 -5.31 -1.18 -8.92
CA ARG A 84 -6.67 -1.15 -9.50
C ARG A 84 -7.26 0.25 -9.48
N GLY A 85 -6.75 1.11 -8.61
CA GLY A 85 -7.10 2.53 -8.56
C GLY A 85 -6.30 3.23 -7.47
N THR A 86 -6.31 4.55 -7.53
CA THR A 86 -5.73 5.41 -6.51
C THR A 86 -6.68 6.56 -6.24
N HIS A 87 -6.71 7.05 -5.01
CA HIS A 87 -7.39 8.29 -4.66
C HIS A 87 -6.68 8.95 -3.49
N ARG A 88 -6.87 10.26 -3.36
CA ARG A 88 -6.35 11.04 -2.23
C ARG A 88 -7.44 11.26 -1.20
N ILE A 89 -7.06 11.31 0.06
CA ILE A 89 -7.95 11.70 1.16
C ILE A 89 -7.62 13.13 1.62
N GLU A 90 -8.43 13.68 2.54
CA GLU A 90 -8.41 15.10 2.91
C GLU A 90 -7.04 15.62 3.39
N ASP A 91 -6.23 14.76 4.01
CA ASP A 91 -4.90 15.11 4.51
C ASP A 91 -3.79 15.03 3.43
N GLY A 92 -4.14 14.74 2.18
CA GLY A 92 -3.21 14.58 1.07
C GLY A 92 -2.62 13.18 0.89
N SER A 93 -2.86 12.26 1.84
CA SER A 93 -2.40 10.88 1.75
C SER A 93 -2.98 10.16 0.53
N LEU A 94 -2.19 9.28 -0.06
CA LEU A 94 -2.57 8.47 -1.22
C LEU A 94 -3.07 7.10 -0.77
N VAL A 95 -4.32 6.79 -1.08
CA VAL A 95 -4.88 5.44 -0.93
C VAL A 95 -4.69 4.69 -2.24
N VAL A 96 -4.00 3.55 -2.19
CA VAL A 96 -3.81 2.65 -3.33
C VAL A 96 -4.75 1.47 -3.19
N VAL A 97 -5.66 1.27 -4.14
CA VAL A 97 -6.51 0.08 -4.19
C VAL A 97 -5.80 -0.97 -5.02
N ALA A 98 -5.49 -2.14 -4.43
CA ALA A 98 -4.71 -3.17 -5.10
C ALA A 98 -5.27 -4.58 -4.89
N ALA A 99 -5.04 -5.46 -5.85
CA ALA A 99 -5.48 -6.87 -5.81
C ALA A 99 -4.48 -7.78 -6.55
N PRO A 100 -4.40 -9.09 -6.24
CA PRO A 100 -3.50 -10.05 -6.90
C PRO A 100 -3.64 -10.14 -8.44
#